data_AF-A0AAW2AY05-F1
#
_entry.id   AF-A0AAW2AY05-F1
#
_cell.length_a   1.000
_cell.length_b   1.000
_cell.length_c   1.000
_cell.angle_alpha   90.00
_cell.angle_beta   90.00
_cell.angle_gamma   90.00
#
_symmetry.space_group_name_H-M   'P 1'
#
loop_
_entity.id
_entity.type
_entity.pdbx_description
1 polymer ?
#
loop_
_entity_poly.entity_id
_entity_poly.type
_entity_poly.pdbx_seq_one_letter_code
_entity_poly.pdbx_strand_id
1 'polypeptide(L)'
;MANGPITKLSVSTTKDDEEILGAQGYQLLNADLNKGTGKNRVFLWYKRECGMRPVTRIQFSFSSEMKAGLVNAGYELVNKDLNAGVGGDHIFLWYFYGNTEFDIPIVNIEVSKDAKEEPALLQDGWERLGCDLNRGAGGNYIYLWVKREKPSYISEITATADFNSDKQKFDLGFTRVDENTNRGAGGNSIYLWYRRTTDKSKALTALNVSTDFQENVRLQNEGFKKVSVNLNAGTTGNDVYAWYLNEGCESQIKVMVLLINSNAWPVYQKAGVNFVDKNLNEGNKGQAMYIAYQ
;
A
#
# COMPACT_ATOMS: atom_id res chain seq x y z
N MET A 1 -15.94 -25.30 1.48
CA MET A 1 -14.63 -24.62 1.62
C MET A 1 -14.87 -23.36 2.44
N ALA A 2 -14.10 -23.13 3.50
CA ALA A 2 -14.40 -22.10 4.48
C ALA A 2 -14.25 -20.68 3.89
N ASN A 3 -15.37 -19.98 3.67
CA ASN A 3 -15.46 -18.59 3.22
C ASN A 3 -15.23 -17.55 4.35
N GLY A 4 -14.61 -17.96 5.47
CA GLY A 4 -14.34 -17.07 6.61
C GLY A 4 -13.13 -16.15 6.35
N PRO A 5 -12.93 -15.08 7.14
CA PRO A 5 -11.80 -14.17 6.97
C PRO A 5 -10.45 -14.84 7.22
N ILE A 6 -9.38 -14.20 6.72
CA ILE A 6 -8.00 -14.61 7.00
C ILE A 6 -7.70 -14.29 8.46
N THR A 7 -7.12 -15.25 9.18
CA THR A 7 -6.83 -15.15 10.62
C THR A 7 -5.35 -15.15 10.93
N LYS A 8 -4.49 -15.67 10.03
CA LYS A 8 -3.03 -15.61 10.17
C LYS A 8 -2.35 -15.54 8.81
N LEU A 9 -1.14 -14.98 8.81
CA LEU A 9 -0.23 -14.96 7.67
C LEU A 9 1.12 -15.54 8.09
N SER A 10 1.80 -16.19 7.16
CA SER A 10 3.16 -16.68 7.32
C SER A 10 3.88 -16.68 5.98
N VAL A 11 5.19 -16.87 5.98
CA VAL A 11 6.03 -16.86 4.79
C VAL A 11 6.96 -18.07 4.82
N SER A 12 7.18 -18.69 3.66
CA SER A 12 8.22 -19.69 3.47
C SER A 12 9.36 -19.13 2.62
N THR A 13 10.60 -19.40 3.04
CA THR A 13 11.82 -19.08 2.27
C THR A 13 12.63 -20.34 1.93
N THR A 14 12.19 -21.49 2.43
CA THR A 14 12.77 -22.82 2.20
C THR A 14 11.66 -23.86 2.01
N LYS A 15 12.00 -25.04 1.48
CA LYS A 15 11.05 -26.15 1.38
C LYS A 15 10.60 -26.67 2.75
N ASP A 16 11.50 -26.69 3.73
CA ASP A 16 11.16 -27.12 5.09
C ASP A 16 10.09 -26.20 5.70
N ASP A 17 10.18 -24.88 5.46
CA ASP A 17 9.12 -23.95 5.87
C ASP A 17 7.77 -24.31 5.20
N GLU A 18 7.77 -24.65 3.90
CA GLU A 18 6.57 -25.03 3.15
C GLU A 18 5.92 -26.30 3.73
N GLU A 19 6.73 -27.32 4.05
CA GLU A 19 6.27 -28.57 4.66
C GLU A 19 5.68 -28.32 6.06
N ILE A 20 6.37 -27.53 6.89
CA ILE A 20 5.90 -27.18 8.24
C ILE A 20 4.59 -26.39 8.17
N LEU A 21 4.49 -25.38 7.31
CA LEU A 21 3.28 -24.56 7.18
C LEU A 21 2.10 -25.36 6.63
N GLY A 22 2.35 -26.20 5.63
CA GLY A 22 1.36 -27.15 5.13
C GLY A 22 0.86 -28.10 6.22
N ALA A 23 1.76 -28.70 7.00
CA ALA A 23 1.40 -29.57 8.12
C ALA A 23 0.62 -28.84 9.23
N GLN A 24 0.86 -27.54 9.41
CA GLN A 24 0.11 -26.70 10.34
C GLN A 24 -1.25 -26.26 9.80
N GLY A 25 -1.60 -26.60 8.56
CA GLY A 25 -2.89 -26.25 7.94
C GLY A 25 -2.94 -24.83 7.37
N TYR A 26 -1.80 -24.21 7.07
CA TYR A 26 -1.77 -23.01 6.24
C TYR A 26 -2.08 -23.35 4.78
N GLN A 27 -2.70 -22.41 4.09
CA GLN A 27 -2.96 -22.44 2.66
C GLN A 27 -1.87 -21.63 1.94
N LEU A 28 -1.25 -22.24 0.94
CA LEU A 28 -0.25 -21.60 0.09
C LEU A 28 -0.94 -20.62 -0.86
N LEU A 29 -0.48 -19.36 -0.88
CA LEU A 29 -0.70 -18.48 -2.03
C LEU A 29 0.40 -18.78 -3.06
N ASN A 30 0.04 -19.51 -4.11
CA ASN A 30 0.99 -20.05 -5.10
C ASN A 30 1.49 -18.97 -6.08
N ALA A 31 2.13 -17.94 -5.54
CA ALA A 31 2.77 -16.86 -6.25
C ALA A 31 4.16 -16.62 -5.65
N ASP A 32 5.18 -16.73 -6.50
CA ASP A 32 6.57 -16.49 -6.11
C ASP A 32 6.80 -14.98 -5.93
N LEU A 33 7.03 -14.57 -4.68
CA LEU A 33 7.21 -13.18 -4.31
C LEU A 33 8.54 -12.59 -4.83
N ASN A 34 9.50 -13.45 -5.18
CA ASN A 34 10.80 -13.07 -5.74
C ASN A 34 10.86 -13.26 -7.27
N LYS A 35 9.71 -13.33 -7.94
CA LYS A 35 9.66 -13.58 -9.39
C LYS A 35 10.48 -12.52 -10.16
N GLY A 36 11.29 -13.00 -11.11
CA GLY A 36 12.12 -12.14 -11.97
C GLY A 36 13.51 -11.85 -11.42
N THR A 37 13.81 -12.20 -10.17
CA THR A 37 15.15 -12.02 -9.57
C THR A 37 16.13 -13.15 -9.93
N GLY A 38 15.62 -14.30 -10.38
CA GLY A 38 16.42 -15.48 -10.71
C GLY A 38 16.98 -16.24 -9.50
N LYS A 39 16.43 -16.02 -8.30
CA LYS A 39 16.92 -16.56 -7.02
C LYS A 39 15.83 -17.36 -6.29
N ASN A 40 16.01 -17.55 -4.98
CA ASN A 40 15.15 -18.35 -4.11
C ASN A 40 13.69 -17.90 -4.19
N ARG A 41 12.79 -18.88 -4.25
CA ARG A 41 11.36 -18.66 -4.24
C ARG A 41 10.91 -18.36 -2.82
N VAL A 42 10.09 -17.34 -2.68
CA VAL A 42 9.47 -16.97 -1.41
C VAL A 42 7.97 -16.99 -1.62
N PHE A 43 7.23 -17.56 -0.67
CA PHE A 43 5.78 -17.68 -0.77
C PHE A 43 5.07 -17.16 0.46
N LEU A 44 3.89 -16.59 0.24
CA LEU A 44 2.96 -16.21 1.29
C LEU A 44 2.02 -17.38 1.60
N TRP A 45 1.70 -17.53 2.88
CA TRP A 45 0.80 -18.53 3.41
C TRP A 45 -0.24 -17.88 4.31
N TYR A 46 -1.46 -18.42 4.34
CA TYR A 46 -2.54 -17.87 5.15
C TYR A 46 -3.42 -18.94 5.79
N LYS A 47 -4.11 -18.58 6.87
CA LYS A 47 -5.10 -19.43 7.53
C LYS A 47 -6.46 -18.77 7.61
N ARG A 48 -7.49 -19.61 7.73
CA ARG A 48 -8.86 -19.23 8.06
C ARG A 48 -9.33 -20.14 9.18
N GLU A 49 -9.44 -19.59 10.37
CA GLU A 49 -9.77 -20.36 11.57
C GLU A 49 -11.10 -19.86 12.16
N CYS A 50 -12.04 -20.78 12.37
CA CYS A 50 -13.34 -20.43 12.93
C CYS A 50 -13.20 -19.88 14.36
N GLY A 51 -13.88 -18.78 14.67
CA GLY A 51 -13.87 -18.16 16.00
C GLY A 51 -12.60 -17.36 16.33
N MET A 52 -11.63 -17.30 15.42
CA MET A 52 -10.43 -16.47 15.60
C MET A 52 -10.65 -15.07 15.06
N ARG A 53 -9.96 -14.09 15.66
CA ARG A 53 -10.03 -12.69 15.18
C ARG A 53 -9.51 -12.60 13.74
N PRO A 54 -10.17 -11.84 12.86
CA PRO A 54 -9.70 -11.64 11.51
C PRO A 54 -8.53 -10.67 11.44
N VAL A 55 -7.62 -10.90 10.49
CA VAL A 55 -6.65 -9.90 10.06
C VAL A 55 -7.40 -8.75 9.38
N THR A 56 -7.15 -7.53 9.83
CA THR A 56 -7.80 -6.32 9.30
C THR A 56 -6.81 -5.34 8.69
N ARG A 57 -5.50 -5.46 8.91
CA ARG A 57 -4.49 -4.65 8.21
C ARG A 57 -3.23 -5.48 7.98
N ILE A 58 -2.57 -5.22 6.85
CA ILE A 58 -1.25 -5.78 6.52
C ILE A 58 -0.37 -4.60 6.15
N GLN A 59 0.81 -4.53 6.76
CA GLN A 59 1.83 -3.50 6.50
C GLN A 59 3.17 -4.17 6.24
N PHE A 60 4.09 -3.43 5.63
CA PHE A 60 5.45 -3.86 5.37
C PHE A 60 6.44 -2.93 6.07
N SER A 61 7.62 -3.46 6.36
CA SER A 61 8.74 -2.68 6.86
C SER A 61 10.00 -3.01 6.09
N PHE A 62 10.75 -1.97 5.71
CA PHE A 62 12.08 -2.07 5.10
C PHE A 62 13.11 -1.16 5.79
N SER A 63 12.76 -0.58 6.95
CA SER A 63 13.66 0.19 7.81
C SER A 63 13.42 -0.13 9.30
N SER A 64 14.39 0.21 10.15
CA SER A 64 14.29 0.06 11.62
C SER A 64 13.14 0.86 12.23
N GLU A 65 12.91 2.07 11.73
CA GLU A 65 11.90 3.01 12.22
C GLU A 65 10.50 2.51 11.90
N MET A 66 10.29 1.99 10.69
CA MET A 66 9.03 1.35 10.30
C MET A 66 8.72 0.16 11.22
N LYS A 67 9.73 -0.68 11.52
CA LYS A 67 9.57 -1.82 12.44
C LYS A 67 9.19 -1.34 13.84
N ALA A 68 9.88 -0.32 14.37
CA ALA A 68 9.59 0.24 15.69
C ALA A 68 8.15 0.79 15.77
N GLY A 69 7.70 1.52 14.74
CA GLY A 69 6.33 2.03 14.66
C GLY A 69 5.27 0.91 14.66
N LEU A 70 5.51 -0.16 13.90
CA LEU A 70 4.59 -1.31 13.82
C LEU A 70 4.55 -2.12 15.12
N VAL A 71 5.70 -2.34 15.77
CA VAL A 71 5.77 -2.94 17.12
C VAL A 71 4.97 -2.11 18.12
N ASN A 72 5.18 -0.80 18.14
CA ASN A 72 4.49 0.12 19.05
C ASN A 72 2.97 0.16 18.80
N ALA A 73 2.54 -0.06 17.56
CA ALA A 73 1.13 -0.15 17.18
C ALA A 73 0.51 -1.54 17.39
N GLY A 74 1.27 -2.53 17.87
CA GLY A 74 0.78 -3.87 18.19
C GLY A 74 0.55 -4.78 16.97
N TYR A 75 1.26 -4.53 15.86
CA TYR A 75 1.27 -5.44 14.71
C TYR A 75 2.09 -6.70 15.03
N GLU A 76 1.65 -7.84 14.52
CA GLU A 76 2.39 -9.10 14.57
C GLU A 76 3.35 -9.21 13.39
N LEU A 77 4.63 -9.46 13.69
CA LEU A 77 5.68 -9.69 12.69
C LEU A 77 5.62 -11.13 12.16
N VAL A 78 5.59 -11.27 10.84
CA VAL A 78 6.02 -12.51 10.19
C VAL A 78 7.54 -12.43 10.00
N ASN A 79 8.28 -13.12 10.87
CA ASN A 79 9.74 -12.98 10.97
C ASN A 79 10.49 -13.77 9.88
N LYS A 80 10.22 -13.43 8.62
CA LYS A 80 10.87 -13.95 7.42
C LYS A 80 11.04 -12.80 6.45
N ASP A 81 12.24 -12.69 5.90
CA ASP A 81 12.55 -11.69 4.87
C ASP A 81 11.89 -12.10 3.56
N LEU A 82 11.02 -11.23 3.02
CA LEU A 82 10.36 -11.47 1.74
C LEU A 82 11.37 -11.49 0.59
N ASN A 83 12.48 -10.77 0.73
CA ASN A 83 13.61 -10.73 -0.19
C ASN A 83 14.72 -11.72 0.21
N ALA A 84 14.41 -12.79 0.95
CA ALA A 84 15.41 -13.76 1.37
C ALA A 84 16.18 -14.37 0.18
N GLY A 85 17.51 -14.21 0.19
CA GLY A 85 18.40 -14.76 -0.83
C GLY A 85 18.46 -13.95 -2.13
N VAL A 86 17.78 -12.80 -2.18
CA VAL A 86 18.01 -11.76 -3.20
C VAL A 86 18.72 -10.57 -2.55
N GLY A 87 19.39 -9.73 -3.36
CA GLY A 87 19.88 -8.44 -2.88
C GLY A 87 18.72 -7.46 -2.69
N GLY A 88 19.01 -6.22 -2.27
CA GLY A 88 18.00 -5.17 -2.12
C GLY A 88 17.57 -4.94 -0.67
N ASP A 89 16.34 -4.46 -0.49
CA ASP A 89 15.82 -4.11 0.83
C ASP A 89 15.35 -5.37 1.57
N HIS A 90 15.60 -5.44 2.88
CA HIS A 90 15.04 -6.50 3.72
C HIS A 90 13.60 -6.18 4.09
N ILE A 91 12.64 -6.85 3.45
CA ILE A 91 11.21 -6.54 3.59
C ILE A 91 10.57 -7.56 4.53
N PHE A 92 9.83 -7.08 5.51
CA PHE A 92 9.08 -7.93 6.45
C PHE A 92 7.60 -7.59 6.40
N LEU A 93 6.76 -8.63 6.44
CA LEU A 93 5.31 -8.51 6.53
C LEU A 93 4.87 -8.43 7.98
N TRP A 94 3.88 -7.56 8.23
CA TRP A 94 3.24 -7.35 9.51
C TRP A 94 1.73 -7.39 9.34
N TYR A 95 1.01 -7.94 10.30
CA TYR A 95 -0.44 -7.93 10.26
C TYR A 95 -1.07 -7.56 11.61
N PHE A 96 -2.29 -7.02 11.57
CA PHE A 96 -2.98 -6.49 12.75
C PHE A 96 -4.42 -6.97 12.81
N TYR A 97 -4.90 -7.14 14.05
CA TYR A 97 -6.29 -7.49 14.36
C TYR A 97 -6.99 -6.27 14.96
N GLY A 98 -7.47 -5.41 14.09
CA GLY A 98 -8.18 -4.22 14.51
C GLY A 98 -9.66 -4.46 14.81
N ASN A 99 -10.25 -3.47 15.47
CA ASN A 99 -11.59 -3.54 16.02
C ASN A 99 -12.36 -2.21 15.89
N THR A 100 -11.83 -1.26 15.12
CA THR A 100 -12.52 0.01 14.83
C THR A 100 -13.50 -0.16 13.68
N GLU A 101 -14.36 0.84 13.43
CA GLU A 101 -15.24 0.85 12.25
C GLU A 101 -14.46 0.88 10.91
N PHE A 102 -13.17 1.20 10.96
CA PHE A 102 -12.27 1.27 9.80
C PHE A 102 -11.56 -0.08 9.55
N ASP A 103 -11.61 -1.00 10.51
CA ASP A 103 -10.93 -2.30 10.46
C ASP A 103 -11.84 -3.36 9.83
N ILE A 104 -11.85 -3.41 8.50
CA ILE A 104 -12.67 -4.35 7.74
C ILE A 104 -11.87 -5.66 7.53
N PRO A 105 -12.42 -6.83 7.89
CA PRO A 105 -11.75 -8.12 7.72
C PRO A 105 -11.25 -8.35 6.30
N ILE A 106 -10.03 -8.88 6.19
CA ILE A 106 -9.47 -9.34 4.93
C ILE A 106 -9.98 -10.76 4.68
N VAL A 107 -10.67 -10.95 3.56
CA VAL A 107 -11.25 -12.23 3.17
C VAL A 107 -10.48 -12.90 2.04
N ASN A 108 -9.71 -12.19 1.23
CA ASN A 108 -8.83 -12.84 0.24
C ASN A 108 -7.52 -12.07 0.08
N ILE A 109 -6.51 -12.78 -0.41
CA ILE A 109 -5.22 -12.23 -0.82
C ILE A 109 -4.85 -12.74 -2.21
N GLU A 110 -4.17 -11.92 -2.99
CA GLU A 110 -3.69 -12.22 -4.34
C GLU A 110 -2.37 -11.48 -4.60
N VAL A 111 -1.56 -11.91 -5.59
CA VAL A 111 -0.29 -11.24 -5.93
C VAL A 111 -0.25 -10.91 -7.41
N SER A 112 0.03 -9.65 -7.74
CA SER A 112 0.38 -9.27 -9.12
C SER A 112 1.88 -9.40 -9.36
N LYS A 113 2.26 -9.92 -10.53
CA LYS A 113 3.68 -10.01 -10.97
C LYS A 113 3.98 -9.18 -12.22
N ASP A 114 2.95 -8.59 -12.80
CA ASP A 114 3.01 -7.74 -13.98
C ASP A 114 1.91 -6.68 -13.86
N ALA A 115 2.21 -5.45 -14.29
CA ALA A 115 1.27 -4.34 -14.24
C ALA A 115 -0.03 -4.62 -15.02
N LYS A 116 -0.01 -5.50 -16.02
CA LYS A 116 -1.18 -5.92 -16.81
C LYS A 116 -2.23 -6.68 -16.00
N GLU A 117 -1.84 -7.29 -14.88
CA GLU A 117 -2.75 -8.02 -14.00
C GLU A 117 -3.58 -7.07 -13.11
N GLU A 118 -3.04 -5.88 -12.84
CA GLU A 118 -3.54 -4.98 -11.79
C GLU A 118 -4.89 -4.30 -12.09
N PRO A 119 -5.20 -3.84 -13.32
CA PRO A 119 -6.46 -3.17 -13.56
C PRO A 119 -7.70 -4.06 -13.35
N ALA A 120 -7.60 -5.36 -13.67
CA ALA A 120 -8.69 -6.30 -13.43
C ALA A 120 -8.93 -6.46 -11.91
N LEU A 121 -7.87 -6.51 -11.11
CA LEU A 121 -7.97 -6.56 -9.65
C LEU A 121 -8.64 -5.30 -9.09
N LEU A 122 -8.27 -4.11 -9.57
CA LEU A 122 -8.89 -2.85 -9.14
C LEU A 122 -10.39 -2.81 -9.48
N GLN A 123 -10.76 -3.19 -10.70
CA GLN A 123 -12.17 -3.25 -11.14
C GLN A 123 -12.99 -4.24 -10.30
N ASP A 124 -12.39 -5.35 -9.90
CA ASP A 124 -13.00 -6.37 -9.04
C ASP A 124 -13.02 -5.99 -7.54
N GLY A 125 -12.59 -4.78 -7.20
CA GLY A 125 -12.64 -4.22 -5.85
C GLY A 125 -11.53 -4.72 -4.92
N TRP A 126 -10.41 -5.19 -5.48
CA TRP A 126 -9.22 -5.50 -4.71
C TRP A 126 -8.41 -4.24 -4.39
N GLU A 127 -7.73 -4.29 -3.25
CA GLU A 127 -6.89 -3.22 -2.73
C GLU A 127 -5.42 -3.62 -2.85
N ARG A 128 -4.64 -2.84 -3.58
CA ARG A 128 -3.18 -3.02 -3.66
C ARG A 128 -2.51 -2.43 -2.41
N LEU A 129 -1.61 -3.18 -1.79
CA LEU A 129 -0.77 -2.66 -0.72
C LEU A 129 0.43 -1.89 -1.29
N GLY A 130 0.98 -0.95 -0.51
CA GLY A 130 1.89 0.08 -1.00
C GLY A 130 3.31 -0.37 -1.34
N CYS A 131 3.74 -1.55 -0.88
CA CYS A 131 5.13 -1.99 -0.99
C CYS A 131 5.35 -2.86 -2.24
N ASP A 132 6.35 -2.52 -3.06
CA ASP A 132 6.93 -3.43 -4.04
C ASP A 132 7.73 -4.51 -3.30
N LEU A 133 7.29 -5.77 -3.37
CA LEU A 133 7.90 -6.86 -2.60
C LEU A 133 9.28 -7.26 -3.11
N ASN A 134 9.69 -6.79 -4.29
CA ASN A 134 11.05 -6.92 -4.84
C ASN A 134 11.86 -5.61 -4.71
N ARG A 135 11.47 -4.70 -3.81
CA ARG A 135 12.10 -3.39 -3.67
C ARG A 135 13.62 -3.51 -3.51
N GLY A 136 14.33 -2.89 -4.46
CA GLY A 136 15.80 -2.86 -4.47
C GLY A 136 16.46 -4.17 -4.93
N ALA A 137 15.71 -5.26 -5.08
CA ALA A 137 16.20 -6.56 -5.54
C ALA A 137 16.30 -6.65 -7.07
N GLY A 138 15.59 -5.76 -7.78
CA GLY A 138 15.37 -5.88 -9.23
C GLY A 138 14.31 -6.93 -9.54
N GLY A 139 14.22 -7.36 -10.80
CA GLY A 139 13.18 -8.30 -11.23
C GLY A 139 11.83 -7.63 -11.47
N ASN A 140 10.75 -8.37 -11.24
CA ASN A 140 9.40 -7.86 -11.48
C ASN A 140 8.95 -6.96 -10.32
N TYR A 141 8.09 -5.98 -10.60
CA TYR A 141 7.33 -5.31 -9.54
C TYR A 141 6.26 -6.25 -9.01
N ILE A 142 6.34 -6.58 -7.73
CA ILE A 142 5.44 -7.55 -7.08
C ILE A 142 4.61 -6.82 -6.03
N TYR A 143 3.29 -6.96 -6.10
CA TYR A 143 2.40 -6.35 -5.11
C TYR A 143 1.45 -7.36 -4.50
N LEU A 144 1.24 -7.25 -3.19
CA LEU A 144 0.17 -7.96 -2.48
C LEU A 144 -1.14 -7.19 -2.61
N TRP A 145 -2.21 -7.91 -2.90
CA TRP A 145 -3.57 -7.42 -3.01
C TRP A 145 -4.44 -8.07 -1.95
N VAL A 146 -5.40 -7.31 -1.41
CA VAL A 146 -6.34 -7.79 -0.40
C VAL A 146 -7.77 -7.53 -0.86
N LYS A 147 -8.68 -8.47 -0.56
CA LYS A 147 -10.12 -8.28 -0.70
C LYS A 147 -10.74 -8.20 0.69
N ARG A 148 -11.59 -7.20 0.88
CA ARG A 148 -12.28 -6.92 2.14
C ARG A 148 -13.63 -7.62 2.17
N GLU A 149 -14.09 -7.99 3.36
CA GLU A 149 -15.42 -8.60 3.58
C GLU A 149 -16.56 -7.70 3.07
N LYS A 150 -16.39 -6.38 3.19
CA LYS A 150 -17.37 -5.38 2.77
C LYS A 150 -16.72 -4.39 1.81
N PRO A 151 -17.48 -3.87 0.83
CA PRO A 151 -17.05 -2.70 0.06
C PRO A 151 -16.65 -1.57 1.00
N SER A 152 -15.57 -0.88 0.66
CA SER A 152 -15.06 0.23 1.44
C SER A 152 -14.50 1.31 0.53
N TYR A 153 -14.47 2.52 1.06
CA TYR A 153 -14.06 3.73 0.35
C TYR A 153 -12.98 4.43 1.15
N ILE A 154 -12.06 5.11 0.48
CA ILE A 154 -11.14 6.02 1.15
C ILE A 154 -11.94 7.25 1.56
N SER A 155 -11.95 7.57 2.86
CA SER A 155 -12.64 8.75 3.41
C SER A 155 -11.70 9.86 3.83
N GLU A 156 -10.42 9.56 3.97
CA GLU A 156 -9.41 10.55 4.38
C GLU A 156 -8.04 10.15 3.86
N ILE A 157 -7.25 11.16 3.46
CA ILE A 157 -5.83 11.02 3.18
C ILE A 157 -5.02 12.05 3.96
N THR A 158 -3.81 11.68 4.34
CA THR A 158 -2.85 12.55 5.01
C THR A 158 -1.43 12.08 4.70
N ALA A 159 -0.42 12.77 5.22
CA ALA A 159 0.98 12.38 5.08
C ALA A 159 1.75 12.64 6.38
N THR A 160 2.87 11.96 6.55
CA THR A 160 3.84 12.21 7.63
C THR A 160 5.22 12.42 7.03
N ALA A 161 6.03 13.28 7.65
CA ALA A 161 7.41 13.52 7.24
C ALA A 161 8.46 12.85 8.15
N ASP A 162 7.98 12.09 9.12
CA ASP A 162 8.75 11.30 10.07
C ASP A 162 7.87 10.15 10.58
N PHE A 163 8.41 9.38 11.52
CA PHE A 163 7.75 8.21 12.12
C PHE A 163 7.12 8.50 13.50
N ASN A 164 7.18 9.75 13.98
CA ASN A 164 6.81 10.09 15.37
C ASN A 164 5.30 9.91 15.62
N SER A 165 4.48 10.08 14.57
CA SER A 165 3.02 9.96 14.66
C SER A 165 2.47 8.62 14.18
N ASP A 166 3.32 7.67 13.75
CA ASP A 166 2.90 6.39 13.17
C ASP A 166 1.93 5.64 14.08
N LYS A 167 2.29 5.48 15.36
CA LYS A 167 1.43 4.80 16.33
C LYS A 167 0.05 5.46 16.42
N GLN A 168 0.01 6.78 16.56
CA GLN A 168 -1.25 7.52 16.64
C GLN A 168 -2.08 7.35 15.37
N LYS A 169 -1.46 7.40 14.18
CA LYS A 169 -2.15 7.16 12.90
C LYS A 169 -2.72 5.74 12.83
N PHE A 170 -1.95 4.73 13.24
CA PHE A 170 -2.44 3.36 13.30
C PHE A 170 -3.59 3.20 14.30
N ASP A 171 -3.51 3.81 15.48
CA ASP A 171 -4.57 3.79 16.50
C ASP A 171 -5.86 4.43 15.96
N LEU A 172 -5.75 5.47 15.13
CA LEU A 172 -6.87 6.16 14.48
C LEU A 172 -7.45 5.42 13.25
N GLY A 173 -6.93 4.23 12.94
CA GLY A 173 -7.40 3.39 11.84
C GLY A 173 -6.83 3.75 10.46
N PHE A 174 -5.76 4.55 10.39
CA PHE A 174 -5.08 4.78 9.11
C PHE A 174 -4.27 3.55 8.68
N THR A 175 -4.13 3.43 7.37
CA THR A 175 -3.20 2.52 6.69
C THR A 175 -2.13 3.38 6.02
N ARG A 176 -0.86 3.09 6.30
CA ARG A 176 0.28 3.73 5.62
C ARG A 176 0.40 3.11 4.23
N VAL A 177 0.61 3.92 3.21
CA VAL A 177 1.12 3.45 1.93
C VAL A 177 2.61 3.21 2.13
N ASP A 178 3.02 1.94 2.22
CA ASP A 178 4.42 1.54 2.51
C ASP A 178 5.37 1.77 1.31
N GLU A 179 5.45 3.02 0.85
CA GLU A 179 6.40 3.54 -0.13
C GLU A 179 6.74 4.98 0.26
N ASN A 180 8.03 5.29 0.28
CA ASN A 180 8.54 6.62 0.62
C ASN A 180 8.43 7.50 -0.62
N THR A 181 7.65 8.59 -0.57
CA THR A 181 7.49 9.48 -1.74
C THR A 181 8.80 10.16 -2.15
N ASN A 182 9.80 10.23 -1.26
CA ASN A 182 11.15 10.72 -1.55
C ASN A 182 12.15 9.61 -1.94
N ARG A 183 11.70 8.42 -2.33
CA ARG A 183 12.59 7.30 -2.69
C ARG A 183 13.64 7.74 -3.72
N GLY A 184 14.91 7.66 -3.34
CA GLY A 184 16.04 8.03 -4.20
C GLY A 184 16.31 9.54 -4.32
N ALA A 185 15.46 10.40 -3.75
CA ALA A 185 15.65 11.86 -3.76
C ALA A 185 16.52 12.35 -2.58
N GLY A 186 16.66 11.54 -1.54
CA GLY A 186 17.17 11.98 -0.24
C GLY A 186 16.08 12.71 0.56
N GLY A 187 16.47 13.50 1.56
CA GLY A 187 15.53 14.26 2.38
C GLY A 187 14.74 13.42 3.38
N ASN A 188 13.56 13.90 3.77
CA ASN A 188 12.74 13.26 4.79
C ASN A 188 12.11 11.96 4.26
N SER A 189 11.82 11.00 5.15
CA SER A 189 11.00 9.84 4.78
C SER A 189 9.53 10.24 4.84
N ILE A 190 8.92 10.42 3.67
CA ILE A 190 7.54 10.86 3.56
C ILE A 190 6.64 9.70 3.20
N TYR A 191 5.58 9.50 3.97
CA TYR A 191 4.59 8.46 3.69
C TYR A 191 3.20 9.06 3.58
N LEU A 192 2.46 8.65 2.56
CA LEU A 192 1.03 8.87 2.46
C LEU A 192 0.28 7.87 3.34
N TRP A 193 -0.84 8.31 3.88
CA TRP A 193 -1.73 7.52 4.72
C TRP A 193 -3.14 7.71 4.23
N TYR A 194 -3.96 6.67 4.36
CA TYR A 194 -5.38 6.76 4.08
C TYR A 194 -6.19 6.03 5.15
N ARG A 195 -7.44 6.43 5.32
CA ARG A 195 -8.41 5.76 6.18
C ARG A 195 -9.62 5.37 5.36
N ARG A 196 -10.15 4.18 5.64
CA ARG A 196 -11.28 3.62 4.89
C ARG A 196 -12.57 3.77 5.68
N THR A 197 -13.71 3.72 5.00
CA THR A 197 -15.03 3.67 5.61
C THR A 197 -15.95 2.75 4.81
N THR A 198 -16.99 2.21 5.46
CA THR A 198 -18.11 1.57 4.76
C THR A 198 -19.25 2.56 4.46
N ASP A 199 -19.20 3.76 5.03
CA ASP A 199 -20.15 4.84 4.78
C ASP A 199 -19.78 5.60 3.50
N LYS A 200 -20.49 5.29 2.43
CA LYS A 200 -20.29 5.87 1.11
C LYS A 200 -20.37 7.40 1.09
N SER A 201 -21.13 8.03 2.00
CA SER A 201 -21.28 9.49 2.05
C SER A 201 -20.06 10.22 2.62
N LYS A 202 -19.16 9.50 3.30
CA LYS A 202 -17.90 10.02 3.82
C LYS A 202 -16.73 9.84 2.86
N ALA A 203 -16.94 9.20 1.72
CA ALA A 203 -15.90 8.87 0.77
C ALA A 203 -15.33 10.12 0.07
N LEU A 204 -14.03 10.07 -0.20
CA LEU A 204 -13.40 10.99 -1.13
C LEU A 204 -13.90 10.73 -2.55
N THR A 205 -13.92 11.78 -3.36
CA THR A 205 -14.45 11.78 -4.73
C THR A 205 -13.35 11.99 -5.75
N ALA A 206 -12.35 12.82 -5.44
CA ALA A 206 -11.24 13.15 -6.33
C ALA A 206 -9.90 13.19 -5.59
N LEU A 207 -8.81 12.89 -6.30
CA LEU A 207 -7.42 13.18 -5.87
C LEU A 207 -6.69 13.99 -6.93
N ASN A 208 -5.79 14.86 -6.49
CA ASN A 208 -4.89 15.62 -7.36
C ASN A 208 -3.56 15.91 -6.68
N VAL A 209 -2.61 16.49 -7.43
CA VAL A 209 -1.28 16.88 -6.96
C VAL A 209 -0.96 18.27 -7.53
N SER A 210 -0.36 19.13 -6.71
CA SER A 210 0.29 20.35 -7.18
C SER A 210 1.81 20.20 -7.12
N THR A 211 2.49 20.65 -8.15
CA THR A 211 3.96 20.64 -8.26
C THR A 211 4.58 22.04 -8.36
N ASP A 212 3.75 23.07 -8.35
CA ASP A 212 4.14 24.48 -8.33
C ASP A 212 3.08 25.37 -7.65
N PHE A 213 3.39 26.66 -7.51
CA PHE A 213 2.51 27.64 -6.88
C PHE A 213 1.20 27.88 -7.65
N GLN A 214 1.24 27.90 -8.98
CA GLN A 214 0.04 28.16 -9.79
C GLN A 214 -0.97 27.02 -9.65
N GLU A 215 -0.50 25.78 -9.59
CA GLU A 215 -1.34 24.61 -9.34
C GLU A 215 -1.93 24.60 -7.93
N ASN A 216 -1.15 25.02 -6.92
CA ASN A 216 -1.66 25.19 -5.56
C ASN A 216 -2.87 26.14 -5.54
N VAL A 217 -2.73 27.31 -6.17
CA VAL A 217 -3.81 28.32 -6.25
C VAL A 217 -5.00 27.78 -7.04
N ARG A 218 -4.76 27.11 -8.18
CA ARG A 218 -5.82 26.53 -9.00
C ARG A 218 -6.65 25.50 -8.23
N LEU A 219 -6.00 24.50 -7.63
CA LEU A 219 -6.69 23.42 -6.91
C LEU A 219 -7.47 23.95 -5.70
N GLN A 220 -6.92 24.94 -5.00
CA GLN A 220 -7.66 25.61 -3.93
C GLN A 220 -8.92 26.31 -4.43
N ASN A 221 -8.85 27.01 -5.58
CA ASN A 221 -10.02 27.65 -6.20
C ASN A 221 -11.04 26.65 -6.73
N GLU A 222 -10.59 25.44 -7.11
CA GLU A 222 -11.45 24.31 -7.50
C GLU A 222 -12.06 23.59 -6.29
N GLY A 223 -11.77 24.04 -5.06
CA GLY A 223 -12.35 23.50 -3.83
C GLY A 223 -11.63 22.28 -3.24
N PHE A 224 -10.49 21.88 -3.84
CA PHE A 224 -9.69 20.78 -3.28
C PHE A 224 -9.12 21.17 -1.91
N LYS A 225 -9.06 20.18 -1.02
CA LYS A 225 -8.42 20.28 0.30
C LYS A 225 -6.98 19.78 0.20
N LYS A 226 -6.03 20.60 0.64
CA LYS A 226 -4.60 20.29 0.62
C LYS A 226 -4.21 19.37 1.76
N VAL A 227 -3.41 18.33 1.46
CA VAL A 227 -2.67 17.58 2.49
C VAL A 227 -1.53 18.47 3.00
N SER A 228 -1.43 18.64 4.31
CA SER A 228 -0.56 19.66 4.93
C SER A 228 0.94 19.42 4.77
N VAL A 229 1.36 18.21 4.39
CA VAL A 229 2.77 17.83 4.27
C VAL A 229 3.23 17.99 2.83
N ASN A 230 4.37 18.66 2.64
CA ASN A 230 5.09 18.67 1.37
C ASN A 230 5.68 17.27 1.13
N LEU A 231 5.24 16.62 0.06
CA LEU A 231 5.64 15.27 -0.33
C LEU A 231 7.11 15.15 -0.77
N ASN A 232 7.74 16.30 -1.02
CA ASN A 232 9.15 16.46 -1.37
C ASN A 232 9.98 17.07 -0.23
N ALA A 233 9.45 17.15 0.99
CA ALA A 233 10.12 17.87 2.07
C ALA A 233 11.51 17.31 2.38
N GLY A 234 12.48 18.20 2.60
CA GLY A 234 13.87 17.86 2.85
C GLY A 234 14.68 17.51 1.60
N THR A 235 14.07 17.51 0.41
CA THR A 235 14.79 17.38 -0.87
C THR A 235 15.15 18.76 -1.43
N THR A 236 15.88 18.79 -2.55
CA THR A 236 16.10 20.02 -3.35
C THR A 236 15.05 20.21 -4.44
N GLY A 237 13.99 19.40 -4.45
CA GLY A 237 12.94 19.43 -5.48
C GLY A 237 11.89 20.51 -5.25
N ASN A 238 10.87 20.50 -6.11
CA ASN A 238 9.74 21.40 -5.98
C ASN A 238 8.92 21.08 -4.74
N ASP A 239 8.18 22.07 -4.25
CA ASP A 239 7.11 21.85 -3.30
C ASP A 239 5.98 21.05 -3.96
N VAL A 240 5.73 19.84 -3.45
CA VAL A 240 4.72 18.92 -3.97
C VAL A 240 3.69 18.64 -2.89
N TYR A 241 2.40 18.78 -3.21
CA TYR A 241 1.31 18.49 -2.26
C TYR A 241 0.26 17.61 -2.91
N ALA A 242 -0.26 16.64 -2.14
CA ALA A 242 -1.48 15.91 -2.51
C ALA A 242 -2.72 16.72 -2.12
N TRP A 243 -3.80 16.50 -2.86
CA TRP A 243 -5.07 17.20 -2.74
C TRP A 243 -6.23 16.23 -2.86
N TYR A 244 -7.34 16.52 -2.19
CA TYR A 244 -8.55 15.69 -2.27
C TYR A 244 -9.85 16.50 -2.30
N LEU A 245 -10.90 15.87 -2.84
CA LEU A 245 -12.30 16.29 -2.69
C LEU A 245 -13.10 15.20 -1.98
N ASN A 246 -14.15 15.61 -1.27
CA ASN A 246 -15.13 14.73 -0.62
C ASN A 246 -16.58 15.11 -1.02
N GLU A 247 -16.71 15.88 -2.09
CA GLU A 247 -17.96 16.44 -2.61
C GLU A 247 -17.94 16.30 -4.14
N GLY A 248 -19.12 16.32 -4.78
CA GLY A 248 -19.25 16.28 -6.23
C GLY A 248 -19.90 15.01 -6.80
N CYS A 249 -20.00 14.95 -8.13
CA CYS A 249 -20.64 13.85 -8.87
C CYS A 249 -19.66 12.72 -9.24
N GLU A 250 -18.38 12.83 -8.85
CA GLU A 250 -17.38 11.81 -9.16
C GLU A 250 -17.64 10.52 -8.37
N SER A 251 -17.08 9.42 -8.88
CA SER A 251 -17.20 8.12 -8.24
C SER A 251 -16.43 8.09 -6.93
N GLN A 252 -17.00 7.47 -5.90
CA GLN A 252 -16.35 7.35 -4.60
C GLN A 252 -15.08 6.51 -4.72
N ILE A 253 -13.97 7.08 -4.25
CA ILE A 253 -12.66 6.46 -4.30
C ILE A 253 -12.66 5.24 -3.39
N LYS A 254 -12.40 4.08 -3.96
CA LYS A 254 -12.23 2.79 -3.27
C LYS A 254 -10.76 2.50 -3.01
N VAL A 255 -9.86 2.94 -3.88
CA VAL A 255 -8.44 2.59 -3.82
C VAL A 255 -7.57 3.72 -4.34
N MET A 256 -6.40 3.88 -3.72
CA MET A 256 -5.35 4.79 -4.12
C MET A 256 -4.04 4.01 -4.18
N VAL A 257 -3.26 4.20 -5.24
CA VAL A 257 -1.99 3.53 -5.46
C VAL A 257 -0.90 4.52 -5.83
N LEU A 258 0.33 4.25 -5.35
CA LEU A 258 1.54 4.94 -5.82
C LEU A 258 2.20 4.12 -6.93
N LEU A 259 2.18 4.64 -8.14
CA LEU A 259 2.76 4.00 -9.32
C LEU A 259 4.22 4.38 -9.47
N ILE A 260 5.11 3.53 -8.96
CA ILE A 260 6.56 3.65 -9.11
C ILE A 260 7.09 3.02 -10.40
N ASN A 261 6.34 2.05 -10.96
CA ASN A 261 6.66 1.36 -12.20
C ASN A 261 6.13 2.18 -13.38
N SER A 262 7.02 2.79 -14.16
CA SER A 262 6.64 3.57 -15.33
C SER A 262 5.88 2.78 -16.39
N ASN A 263 6.12 1.47 -16.48
CA ASN A 263 5.39 0.60 -17.41
C ASN A 263 3.93 0.37 -16.98
N ALA A 264 3.57 0.65 -15.72
CA ALA A 264 2.21 0.52 -15.24
C ALA A 264 1.31 1.69 -15.68
N TRP A 265 1.87 2.87 -15.93
CA TRP A 265 1.06 4.07 -16.18
C TRP A 265 0.16 3.95 -17.42
N PRO A 266 0.67 3.52 -18.61
CA PRO A 266 -0.19 3.37 -19.78
C PRO A 266 -1.22 2.26 -19.61
N VAL A 267 -0.92 1.25 -18.80
CA VAL A 267 -1.82 0.12 -18.52
C VAL A 267 -3.02 0.58 -17.70
N TYR A 268 -2.78 1.34 -16.63
CA TYR A 268 -3.81 1.91 -15.78
C TYR A 268 -4.68 2.91 -16.53
N GLN A 269 -4.05 3.82 -17.29
CA GLN A 269 -4.76 4.81 -18.09
C GLN A 269 -5.66 4.15 -19.14
N LYS A 270 -5.16 3.14 -19.85
CA LYS A 270 -5.95 2.38 -20.84
C LYS A 270 -7.15 1.65 -20.23
N ALA A 271 -7.03 1.23 -18.96
CA ALA A 271 -8.10 0.57 -18.24
C ALA A 271 -9.13 1.54 -17.62
N GLY A 272 -8.99 2.85 -17.85
CA GLY A 272 -9.90 3.86 -17.32
C GLY A 272 -9.73 4.13 -15.83
N VAL A 273 -8.59 3.77 -15.24
CA VAL A 273 -8.25 4.15 -13.86
C VAL A 273 -7.84 5.62 -13.85
N ASN A 274 -8.32 6.40 -12.86
CA ASN A 274 -7.93 7.81 -12.76
C ASN A 274 -6.44 7.91 -12.47
N PHE A 275 -5.73 8.69 -13.26
CA PHE A 275 -4.29 8.87 -13.17
C PHE A 275 -3.97 10.36 -13.01
N VAL A 276 -3.24 10.70 -11.94
CA VAL A 276 -2.77 12.06 -11.70
C VAL A 276 -1.40 12.19 -12.33
N ASP A 277 -1.34 12.84 -13.50
CA ASP A 277 -0.13 13.03 -14.29
C ASP A 277 0.78 14.13 -13.70
N LYS A 278 1.28 13.86 -12.50
CA LYS A 278 2.16 14.72 -11.71
C LYS A 278 3.16 13.87 -10.95
N ASN A 279 4.44 14.06 -11.27
CA ASN A 279 5.52 13.37 -10.59
C ASN A 279 5.65 13.85 -9.15
N LEU A 280 5.56 12.93 -8.19
CA LEU A 280 5.71 13.26 -6.77
C LEU A 280 7.14 13.70 -6.41
N ASN A 281 8.14 13.36 -7.24
CA ASN A 281 9.54 13.78 -7.11
C ASN A 281 9.91 14.91 -8.08
N GLU A 282 8.96 15.76 -8.45
CA GLU A 282 9.21 16.87 -9.38
C GLU A 282 10.35 17.79 -8.90
N GLY A 283 11.24 18.20 -9.81
CA GLY A 283 12.38 19.05 -9.51
C GLY A 283 13.57 18.36 -8.83
N ASN A 284 13.52 17.04 -8.58
CA ASN A 284 14.65 16.28 -8.03
C ASN A 284 14.95 14.99 -8.83
N LYS A 285 15.96 14.22 -8.39
CA LYS A 285 16.41 12.99 -9.06
C LYS A 285 15.85 11.70 -8.43
N GLY A 286 14.82 11.82 -7.61
CA GLY A 286 14.12 10.69 -7.01
C GLY A 286 13.42 9.82 -8.02
N GLN A 287 12.99 8.66 -7.57
CA GLN A 287 12.18 7.73 -8.34
C GLN A 287 10.90 8.44 -8.78
N ALA A 288 10.63 8.48 -10.09
CA ALA A 288 9.39 9.03 -10.60
C ALA A 288 8.20 8.22 -10.06
N MET A 289 7.23 8.92 -9.45
CA MET A 289 6.08 8.30 -8.79
C MET A 289 4.82 9.12 -9.02
N TYR A 290 3.69 8.43 -9.22
CA TYR A 290 2.42 9.05 -9.59
C TYR A 290 1.30 8.46 -8.76
N ILE A 291 0.24 9.23 -8.53
CA ILE A 291 -0.97 8.75 -7.87
C ILE A 291 -1.94 8.24 -8.94
N ALA A 292 -2.47 7.03 -8.74
CA ALA A 292 -3.65 6.56 -9.45
C ALA A 292 -4.73 6.10 -8.47
N TYR A 293 -6.00 6.20 -8.85
CA TYR A 293 -7.12 5.87 -7.99
C TYR A 293 -8.38 5.43 -8.75
N GLN A 294 -9.23 4.67 -8.07
CA GLN A 294 -10.52 4.18 -8.57
C GLN A 294 -11.54 4.11 -7.45
#